data_AF-X1NJI6-F1
#
_entry.id   AF-X1NJI6-F1
#
_cell.length_a   1.000
_cell.length_b   1.000
_cell.length_c   1.000
_cell.angle_alpha   90.00
_cell.angle_beta   90.00
_cell.angle_gamma   90.00
#
_symmetry.space_group_name_H-M   'P 1'
#
loop_
_entity.id
_entity.type
_entity.pdbx_description
1 polymer ?
#
loop_
_entity_poly.entity_id
_entity_poly.type
_entity_poly.pdbx_seq_one_letter_code
_entity_poly.pdbx_strand_id
1 'polypeptide(L)'
;ESFTSNYAQGVFIPERGGTGVGRMGRDIIGSCLDYGYLYVLAHTDNTHVDLYNSETGSYEGGCTLDRGQYQDFKPRNGLWRIVCHGYVSAYSGYSTHTAEFAPLAFEVDRDADFDNDGTVNFIDYAMFANAWQTTPPDANYNDIFDLEDNNFIDYADLALFVKDWLWQTDWTMMSSMTEMQQDFGITVEPYQPALTEQQPTATKPLDIKYMIKCLDEIWLDEEVRKRITEDEWLRFMESLTDAMTSRK
;
A
#
# COMPACT_ATOMS: atom_id res chain seq x y z
N GLU A 1 -1.28 -42.41 -25.99
CA GLU A 1 -2.19 -41.47 -25.31
C GLU A 1 -1.37 -40.26 -24.91
N SER A 2 -1.80 -39.06 -25.32
CA SER A 2 -1.15 -37.80 -24.94
C SER A 2 -1.62 -37.47 -23.53
N PHE A 3 -0.71 -37.49 -22.56
CA PHE A 3 -0.99 -36.98 -21.23
C PHE A 3 -0.73 -35.47 -21.26
N THR A 4 -1.78 -34.67 -21.27
CA THR A 4 -1.68 -33.26 -20.88
C THR A 4 -1.38 -33.28 -19.38
N SER A 5 -0.20 -32.83 -18.99
CA SER A 5 0.09 -32.62 -17.58
C SER A 5 -0.73 -31.42 -17.09
N ASN A 6 -1.69 -31.67 -16.19
CA ASN A 6 -2.57 -30.67 -15.56
C ASN A 6 -1.81 -29.77 -14.55
N TYR A 7 -0.68 -29.17 -14.94
CA TYR A 7 0.03 -28.21 -14.10
C TYR A 7 -0.61 -26.84 -14.27
N ALA A 8 -1.49 -26.47 -13.34
CA ALA A 8 -1.96 -25.11 -13.22
C ALA A 8 -0.85 -24.31 -12.51
N GLN A 9 -0.18 -23.43 -13.26
CA GLN A 9 0.86 -22.54 -12.73
C GLN A 9 0.30 -21.12 -12.81
N GLY A 10 -0.03 -20.52 -11.67
CA GLY A 10 -0.21 -19.08 -11.58
C GLY A 10 1.16 -18.44 -11.74
N VAL A 11 1.31 -17.48 -12.65
CA VAL A 11 2.56 -16.76 -12.88
C VAL A 11 2.38 -15.32 -12.44
N PHE A 12 3.22 -14.89 -11.51
CA PHE A 12 3.30 -13.49 -11.09
C PHE A 12 4.04 -12.68 -12.15
N ILE A 13 3.47 -11.55 -12.55
CA ILE A 13 4.19 -10.54 -13.30
C ILE A 13 4.50 -9.40 -12.33
N PRO A 14 5.75 -9.24 -11.86
CA PRO A 14 6.14 -8.02 -11.18
C PRO A 14 5.93 -6.84 -12.13
N GLU A 15 5.45 -5.73 -11.57
CA GLU A 15 5.36 -4.49 -12.32
C GLU A 15 6.73 -4.14 -12.94
N ARG A 16 6.71 -3.68 -14.19
CA ARG A 16 7.91 -3.39 -14.99
C ARG A 16 8.87 -2.37 -14.36
N GLY A 17 8.41 -1.59 -13.37
CA GLY A 17 9.18 -0.55 -12.66
C GLY A 17 9.46 -0.81 -11.17
N GLY A 18 8.90 -1.86 -10.56
CA GLY A 18 8.88 -2.01 -9.10
C GLY A 18 9.63 -3.25 -8.59
N THR A 19 10.22 -3.12 -7.41
CA THR A 19 10.98 -4.14 -6.63
C THR A 19 10.19 -5.40 -6.27
N GLY A 20 8.95 -5.52 -6.72
CA GLY A 20 8.04 -6.60 -6.39
C GLY A 20 7.46 -6.52 -4.98
N VAL A 21 7.61 -5.42 -4.23
CA VAL A 21 7.21 -5.38 -2.81
C VAL A 21 5.85 -4.69 -2.59
N GLY A 22 5.56 -3.54 -3.23
CA GLY A 22 4.31 -2.77 -2.95
C GLY A 22 3.08 -3.05 -3.83
N ARG A 23 3.16 -3.92 -4.84
CA ARG A 23 2.03 -4.21 -5.77
C ARG A 23 1.78 -5.71 -6.00
N MET A 24 2.30 -6.58 -5.12
CA MET A 24 2.03 -8.03 -5.22
C MET A 24 0.52 -8.30 -5.11
N GLY A 25 -0.03 -9.02 -6.10
CA GLY A 25 -1.44 -9.35 -6.13
C GLY A 25 -2.37 -8.24 -6.64
N ARG A 26 -1.82 -7.16 -7.23
CA ARG A 26 -2.59 -6.11 -7.93
C ARG A 26 -2.54 -6.26 -9.47
N ASP A 27 -1.61 -7.05 -10.02
CA ASP A 27 -1.57 -7.42 -11.44
C ASP A 27 -1.20 -8.90 -11.58
N ILE A 28 -2.09 -9.71 -12.15
CA ILE A 28 -1.99 -11.18 -12.15
C ILE A 28 -2.29 -11.73 -13.54
N ILE A 29 -1.49 -12.71 -13.99
CA ILE A 29 -1.84 -13.54 -15.15
C ILE A 29 -2.42 -14.88 -14.69
N GLY A 30 -3.69 -15.10 -15.01
CA GLY A 30 -4.40 -16.36 -14.81
C GLY A 30 -4.57 -17.12 -16.12
N SER A 31 -4.53 -18.46 -16.05
CA SER A 31 -4.92 -19.31 -17.18
C SER A 31 -6.28 -19.94 -16.86
N CYS A 32 -7.23 -19.85 -17.79
CA CYS A 32 -8.54 -20.48 -17.63
C CYS A 32 -8.76 -21.48 -18.76
N LEU A 33 -9.39 -22.61 -18.45
CA LEU A 33 -9.86 -23.57 -19.45
C LEU A 33 -11.35 -23.32 -19.77
N ASP A 34 -11.83 -23.84 -20.89
CA ASP A 34 -13.26 -23.78 -21.20
C ASP A 34 -14.07 -24.44 -20.08
N TYR A 35 -15.14 -23.77 -19.65
CA TYR A 35 -15.96 -24.14 -18.48
C TYR A 35 -15.22 -24.14 -17.13
N GLY A 36 -13.99 -23.61 -17.10
CA GLY A 36 -13.26 -23.32 -15.87
C GLY A 36 -13.83 -22.11 -15.14
N TYR A 37 -13.44 -21.97 -13.89
CA TYR A 37 -13.73 -20.81 -13.05
C TYR A 37 -12.52 -19.88 -13.03
N LEU A 38 -12.79 -18.59 -12.85
CA LEU A 38 -11.79 -17.59 -12.48
C LEU A 38 -12.37 -16.76 -11.35
N TYR A 39 -12.08 -17.15 -10.11
CA TYR A 39 -12.50 -16.42 -8.92
C TYR A 39 -11.44 -15.38 -8.54
N VAL A 40 -11.89 -14.17 -8.24
CA VAL A 40 -11.09 -13.13 -7.62
C VAL A 40 -11.74 -12.75 -6.29
N LEU A 41 -10.98 -12.82 -5.19
CA LEU A 41 -11.41 -12.51 -3.82
C LEU A 41 -10.70 -11.25 -3.34
N ALA A 42 -11.45 -10.26 -2.86
CA ALA A 42 -10.89 -9.02 -2.34
C ALA A 42 -10.54 -9.10 -0.85
N HIS A 43 -9.39 -8.55 -0.47
CA HIS A 43 -8.94 -8.45 0.93
C HIS A 43 -9.22 -7.07 1.56
N THR A 44 -9.57 -6.08 0.74
CA THR A 44 -9.87 -4.70 1.12
C THR A 44 -11.21 -4.26 0.56
N ASP A 45 -11.85 -3.28 1.22
CA ASP A 45 -13.11 -2.70 0.73
C ASP A 45 -12.87 -1.86 -0.54
N ASN A 46 -13.93 -1.67 -1.35
CA ASN A 46 -13.87 -0.88 -2.58
C ASN A 46 -12.74 -1.29 -3.55
N THR A 47 -12.39 -2.58 -3.60
CA THR A 47 -11.36 -3.10 -4.49
C THR A 47 -11.89 -3.16 -5.92
N HIS A 48 -11.40 -2.27 -6.78
CA HIS A 48 -11.70 -2.34 -8.21
C HIS A 48 -10.87 -3.46 -8.87
N VAL A 49 -11.53 -4.28 -9.69
CA VAL A 49 -10.94 -5.41 -10.41
C VAL A 49 -11.35 -5.32 -11.87
N ASP A 50 -10.36 -5.25 -12.76
CA ASP A 50 -10.53 -5.29 -14.20
C ASP A 50 -9.93 -6.57 -14.80
N LEU A 51 -10.61 -7.07 -15.82
CA LEU A 51 -10.22 -8.26 -16.56
C LEU A 51 -9.93 -7.92 -18.02
N TYR A 52 -8.77 -8.37 -18.48
CA TYR A 52 -8.32 -8.21 -19.85
C TYR A 52 -7.95 -9.55 -20.47
N ASN A 53 -8.25 -9.73 -21.76
CA ASN A 53 -7.65 -10.79 -22.55
C ASN A 53 -6.15 -10.51 -22.70
N SER A 54 -5.29 -11.38 -22.17
CA SER A 54 -3.84 -11.12 -22.13
C SER A 54 -3.16 -11.21 -23.49
N GLU A 55 -3.77 -11.89 -24.47
CA GLU A 55 -3.20 -12.03 -25.82
C GLU A 55 -3.49 -10.82 -26.70
N THR A 56 -4.69 -10.27 -26.58
CA THR A 56 -5.18 -9.17 -27.43
C THR A 56 -5.15 -7.81 -26.73
N GLY A 57 -5.10 -7.79 -25.40
CA GLY A 57 -5.23 -6.59 -24.57
C GLY A 57 -6.65 -6.05 -24.48
N SER A 58 -7.67 -6.76 -24.98
CA SER A 58 -9.07 -6.30 -24.90
C SER A 58 -9.58 -6.33 -23.47
N TYR A 59 -10.33 -5.30 -23.09
CA TYR A 59 -11.10 -5.28 -21.85
C TYR A 59 -12.33 -6.19 -21.98
N GLU A 60 -12.53 -7.08 -21.01
CA GLU A 60 -13.63 -8.05 -21.02
C GLU A 60 -14.66 -7.81 -19.91
N GLY A 61 -14.32 -7.03 -18.90
CA GLY A 61 -15.21 -6.68 -17.81
C GLY A 61 -14.47 -6.32 -16.53
N GLY A 62 -15.23 -5.87 -15.54
CA GLY A 62 -14.69 -5.49 -14.25
C GLY A 62 -15.79 -5.39 -13.20
N CYS A 63 -15.40 -5.36 -11.94
CA CYS A 63 -16.28 -5.22 -10.80
C CYS A 63 -15.60 -4.49 -9.65
N THR A 64 -16.39 -3.97 -8.72
CA THR A 64 -15.89 -3.48 -7.44
C THR A 64 -16.34 -4.45 -6.35
N LEU A 65 -15.39 -4.88 -5.52
CA LEU A 65 -15.59 -5.86 -4.47
C LEU A 65 -15.23 -5.27 -3.12
N ASP A 66 -16.08 -5.49 -2.13
CA ASP A 66 -15.73 -5.22 -0.73
C ASP A 66 -14.96 -6.40 -0.13
N ARG A 67 -14.38 -6.20 1.05
CA ARG A 67 -13.58 -7.20 1.74
C ARG A 67 -14.35 -8.50 1.93
N GLY A 68 -13.74 -9.61 1.54
CA GLY A 68 -14.31 -10.95 1.63
C GLY A 68 -15.33 -11.28 0.53
N GLN A 69 -15.67 -10.33 -0.34
CA GLN A 69 -16.46 -10.60 -1.54
C GLN A 69 -15.57 -11.17 -2.64
N TYR A 70 -16.18 -11.96 -3.52
CA TYR A 70 -15.51 -12.54 -4.67
C TYR A 70 -16.37 -12.47 -5.94
N GLN A 71 -15.71 -12.45 -7.10
CA GLN A 71 -16.34 -12.51 -8.43
C GLN A 71 -15.83 -13.71 -9.21
N ASP A 72 -16.73 -14.43 -9.89
CA ASP A 72 -16.38 -15.41 -10.92
C ASP A 72 -16.53 -14.79 -12.31
N PHE A 73 -15.42 -14.61 -13.02
CA PHE A 73 -15.44 -13.95 -14.32
C PHE A 73 -15.80 -14.89 -15.50
N LYS A 74 -15.59 -16.21 -15.35
CA LYS A 74 -15.85 -17.22 -16.39
C LYS A 74 -15.43 -16.83 -17.83
N PRO A 75 -14.20 -16.34 -18.06
CA PRO A 75 -13.86 -15.69 -19.33
C PRO A 75 -13.64 -16.65 -20.53
N ARG A 76 -13.94 -17.95 -20.40
CA ARG A 76 -13.64 -19.04 -21.35
C ARG A 76 -12.14 -19.39 -21.38
N ASN A 77 -11.77 -20.33 -22.26
CA ASN A 77 -10.38 -20.76 -22.42
C ASN A 77 -9.46 -19.61 -22.86
N GLY A 78 -8.35 -19.40 -22.15
CA GLY A 78 -7.36 -18.39 -22.51
C GLY A 78 -6.46 -17.94 -21.36
N LEU A 79 -5.59 -16.98 -21.67
CA LEU A 79 -4.77 -16.24 -20.71
C LEU A 79 -5.43 -14.89 -20.40
N TRP A 80 -5.54 -14.58 -19.13
CA TRP A 80 -6.28 -13.44 -18.61
C TRP A 80 -5.38 -12.60 -17.71
N ARG A 81 -5.36 -11.29 -17.95
CA ARG A 81 -4.72 -10.33 -17.07
C ARG A 81 -5.78 -9.73 -16.15
N ILE A 82 -5.51 -9.76 -14.86
CA ILE A 82 -6.37 -9.26 -13.79
C ILE A 82 -5.64 -8.08 -13.17
N VAL A 83 -6.22 -6.89 -13.27
CA VAL A 83 -5.65 -5.66 -12.72
C VAL A 83 -6.55 -5.20 -11.59
N CYS A 84 -5.98 -4.94 -10.42
CA CYS A 84 -6.71 -4.62 -9.21
C CYS A 84 -6.10 -3.42 -8.51
N HIS A 85 -6.95 -2.59 -7.90
CA HIS A 85 -6.50 -1.41 -7.15
C HIS A 85 -6.22 -1.76 -5.68
N GLY A 86 -6.76 -2.88 -5.19
CA GLY A 86 -6.51 -3.46 -3.86
C GLY A 86 -5.96 -4.89 -3.93
N TYR A 87 -5.58 -5.44 -2.78
CA TYR A 87 -5.03 -6.79 -2.70
C TYR A 87 -6.11 -7.83 -2.98
N VAL A 88 -5.84 -8.72 -3.95
CA VAL A 88 -6.74 -9.85 -4.25
C VAL A 88 -6.02 -11.19 -4.20
N SER A 89 -6.79 -12.23 -3.89
CA SER A 89 -6.45 -13.60 -4.26
C SER A 89 -7.14 -13.95 -5.57
N ALA A 90 -6.44 -14.65 -6.46
CA ALA A 90 -7.00 -15.14 -7.71
C ALA A 90 -6.91 -16.65 -7.77
N TYR A 91 -7.96 -17.28 -8.26
CA TYR A 91 -8.08 -18.72 -8.35
C TYR A 91 -8.64 -19.12 -9.70
N SER A 92 -7.95 -20.02 -10.39
CA SER A 92 -8.37 -20.51 -11.69
C SER A 92 -8.23 -22.02 -11.77
N GLY A 93 -9.15 -22.68 -12.48
CA GLY A 93 -9.12 -24.13 -12.55
C GLY A 93 -10.36 -24.76 -13.16
N TYR A 94 -10.39 -26.08 -13.09
CA TYR A 94 -11.48 -26.90 -13.62
C TYR A 94 -11.68 -28.14 -12.74
N SER A 95 -12.91 -28.34 -12.26
CA SER A 95 -13.26 -29.44 -11.35
C SER A 95 -12.34 -29.47 -10.12
N THR A 96 -11.49 -30.49 -9.98
CA THR A 96 -10.60 -30.72 -8.83
C THR A 96 -9.18 -30.16 -8.98
N HIS A 97 -8.86 -29.47 -10.07
CA HIS A 97 -7.51 -28.96 -10.32
C HIS A 97 -7.51 -27.43 -10.26
N THR A 98 -6.62 -26.88 -9.47
CA THR A 98 -6.63 -25.46 -9.09
C THR A 98 -5.23 -24.85 -9.22
N ALA A 99 -5.16 -23.63 -9.72
CA ALA A 99 -4.08 -22.70 -9.43
C ALA A 99 -4.62 -21.71 -8.40
N GLU A 100 -3.99 -21.67 -7.23
CA GLU A 100 -4.30 -20.75 -6.16
C GLU A 100 -3.20 -19.70 -6.09
N PHE A 101 -3.61 -18.44 -6.20
CA PHE A 101 -2.79 -17.31 -5.83
C PHE A 101 -3.44 -16.64 -4.62
N ALA A 102 -2.71 -16.64 -3.51
CA ALA A 102 -2.98 -15.74 -2.41
C ALA A 102 -1.73 -14.88 -2.22
N PRO A 103 -1.86 -13.56 -2.12
CA PRO A 103 -0.75 -12.74 -1.69
C PRO A 103 -0.33 -13.27 -0.31
N LEU A 104 0.95 -13.61 -0.14
CA LEU A 104 1.52 -13.79 1.18
C LEU A 104 1.65 -12.38 1.78
N ALA A 105 0.53 -11.88 2.32
CA ALA A 105 0.52 -10.66 3.09
C ALA A 105 1.18 -10.97 4.44
N PHE A 106 2.50 -10.79 4.50
CA PHE A 106 3.19 -10.60 5.76
C PHE A 106 2.92 -9.16 6.19
N GLU A 107 1.80 -8.96 6.89
CA GLU A 107 1.47 -7.80 7.72
C GLU A 107 1.71 -6.39 7.14
N VAL A 108 0.57 -5.75 6.83
CA VAL A 108 0.29 -4.30 6.93
C VAL A 108 1.22 -3.40 6.13
N ASP A 109 1.22 -3.52 4.80
CA ASP A 109 1.66 -2.39 3.98
C ASP A 109 0.65 -1.23 4.19
N ARG A 110 1.12 -0.03 4.49
CA ARG A 110 0.30 1.18 4.43
C ARG A 110 0.55 1.83 3.10
N ASP A 111 -0.51 2.25 2.41
CA ASP A 111 -0.36 2.88 1.10
C ASP A 111 0.51 4.15 1.17
N ALA A 112 0.68 4.74 2.37
CA ALA A 112 1.56 5.88 2.65
C ALA A 112 3.05 5.54 2.91
N ASP A 113 3.43 4.25 3.02
CA ASP A 113 4.81 3.77 3.17
C ASP A 113 5.40 3.56 1.76
N PHE A 114 5.87 4.66 1.16
CA PHE A 114 6.22 4.69 -0.25
C PHE A 114 7.59 4.05 -0.53
N ASP A 115 8.51 4.09 0.44
CA ASP A 115 9.81 3.44 0.31
C ASP A 115 9.82 1.98 0.84
N ASN A 116 8.71 1.54 1.43
CA ASN A 116 8.48 0.20 1.98
C ASN A 116 9.52 -0.15 3.07
N ASP A 117 9.96 0.85 3.86
CA ASP A 117 10.86 0.62 4.99
C ASP A 117 10.13 0.14 6.26
N GLY A 118 8.80 0.07 6.21
CA GLY A 118 7.94 -0.34 7.31
C GLY A 118 7.64 0.80 8.28
N THR A 119 7.86 2.07 7.89
CA THR A 119 7.65 3.27 8.70
C THR A 119 7.17 4.44 7.83
N VAL A 120 5.94 4.92 8.02
CA VAL A 120 5.49 6.16 7.36
C VAL A 120 6.10 7.39 8.05
N ASN A 121 7.06 8.03 7.39
CA ASN A 121 7.83 9.12 7.96
C ASN A 121 8.14 10.26 6.95
N PHE A 122 9.11 11.11 7.29
CA PHE A 122 9.47 12.25 6.45
C PHE A 122 10.13 11.86 5.12
N ILE A 123 10.67 10.65 4.99
CA ILE A 123 11.19 10.12 3.74
C ILE A 123 10.02 9.91 2.77
N ASP A 124 8.96 9.26 3.20
CA ASP A 124 7.72 9.09 2.41
C ASP A 124 7.10 10.45 2.07
N TYR A 125 7.04 11.36 3.03
CA TYR A 125 6.53 12.71 2.78
C TYR A 125 7.36 13.45 1.73
N ALA A 126 8.69 13.32 1.74
CA ALA A 126 9.55 13.95 0.75
C ALA A 126 9.32 13.37 -0.65
N MET A 127 9.07 12.06 -0.76
CA MET A 127 8.68 11.40 -2.01
C MET A 127 7.34 11.92 -2.52
N PHE A 128 6.34 11.99 -1.64
CA PHE A 128 5.02 12.57 -1.92
C PHE A 128 5.11 14.04 -2.38
N ALA A 129 5.86 14.87 -1.65
CA ALA A 129 6.03 16.29 -1.95
C ALA A 129 6.67 16.54 -3.32
N ASN A 130 7.49 15.61 -3.83
CA ASN A 130 8.09 15.71 -5.16
C ASN A 130 7.06 15.57 -6.30
N ALA A 131 5.92 14.93 -6.03
CA ALA A 131 4.81 14.77 -6.96
C ALA A 131 3.59 15.66 -6.63
N TRP A 132 3.76 16.61 -5.71
CA TRP A 132 2.69 17.49 -5.25
C TRP A 132 2.06 18.30 -6.41
N GLN A 133 0.73 18.31 -6.47
CA GLN A 133 -0.06 19.02 -7.48
C GLN A 133 0.26 18.60 -8.92
N THR A 134 0.55 17.31 -9.13
CA THR A 134 0.79 16.75 -10.46
C THR A 134 -0.37 15.88 -10.93
N THR A 135 -0.49 15.76 -12.25
CA THR A 135 -1.47 14.94 -12.98
C THR A 135 -0.75 13.96 -13.91
N PRO A 136 -1.40 12.89 -14.44
CA PRO A 136 -0.74 11.90 -15.28
C PRO A 136 0.12 12.41 -16.45
N PRO A 137 -0.19 13.54 -17.11
CA PRO A 137 0.68 14.13 -18.13
C PRO A 137 2.02 14.70 -17.62
N ASP A 138 2.14 14.99 -16.33
CA ASP A 138 3.32 15.61 -15.72
C ASP A 138 4.45 14.60 -15.48
N ALA A 139 5.69 14.99 -15.78
CA ALA A 139 6.84 14.09 -15.69
C ALA A 139 7.14 13.59 -14.27
N ASN A 140 6.69 14.33 -13.26
CA ASN A 140 6.89 14.01 -11.85
C ASN A 140 5.67 13.30 -11.24
N TYR A 141 4.60 13.09 -12.00
CA TYR A 141 3.47 12.31 -11.54
C TYR A 141 3.90 10.87 -11.34
N ASN A 142 3.56 10.35 -10.18
CA ASN A 142 3.67 8.94 -9.88
C ASN A 142 2.42 8.52 -9.12
N ASP A 143 1.72 7.59 -9.74
CA ASP A 143 0.44 7.02 -9.32
C ASP A 143 0.46 6.47 -7.89
N ILE A 144 1.62 6.08 -7.37
CA ILE A 144 1.74 5.63 -5.98
C ILE A 144 1.42 6.72 -4.95
N PHE A 145 1.53 8.00 -5.33
CA PHE A 145 1.26 9.14 -4.45
C PHE A 145 -0.19 9.65 -4.56
N ASP A 146 -0.95 9.18 -5.56
CA ASP A 146 -2.39 9.47 -5.74
C ASP A 146 -3.20 8.46 -4.92
N LEU A 147 -3.26 8.70 -3.61
CA LEU A 147 -3.89 7.81 -2.64
C LEU A 147 -5.44 7.79 -2.76
N GLU A 148 -6.06 8.83 -3.31
CA GLU A 148 -7.49 8.88 -3.60
C GLU A 148 -7.83 8.33 -5.01
N ASP A 149 -6.83 8.09 -5.85
CA ASP A 149 -6.96 7.57 -7.22
C ASP A 149 -7.86 8.49 -8.09
N ASN A 150 -7.67 9.80 -7.94
CA ASN A 150 -8.46 10.82 -8.62
C ASN A 150 -7.72 11.46 -9.81
N ASN A 151 -6.54 10.94 -10.15
CA ASN A 151 -5.56 11.43 -11.14
C ASN A 151 -5.00 12.83 -10.82
N PHE A 152 -4.99 13.25 -9.55
CA PHE A 152 -4.47 14.54 -9.12
C PHE A 152 -3.98 14.52 -7.67
N ILE A 153 -2.65 14.55 -7.50
CA ILE A 153 -2.02 14.49 -6.18
C ILE A 153 -2.20 15.82 -5.44
N ASP A 154 -3.10 15.86 -4.47
CA ASP A 154 -3.48 17.08 -3.75
C ASP A 154 -3.74 16.89 -2.24
N TYR A 155 -4.52 17.79 -1.65
CA TYR A 155 -4.85 17.77 -0.23
C TYR A 155 -5.67 16.54 0.19
N ALA A 156 -6.41 15.91 -0.72
CA ALA A 156 -7.13 14.67 -0.45
C ALA A 156 -6.12 13.54 -0.19
N ASP A 157 -5.09 13.42 -1.01
CA ASP A 157 -4.03 12.42 -0.83
C ASP A 157 -3.20 12.72 0.41
N LEU A 158 -2.87 13.99 0.67
CA LEU A 158 -2.19 14.37 1.91
C LEU A 158 -3.01 14.00 3.15
N ALA A 159 -4.33 14.14 3.09
CA ALA A 159 -5.21 13.74 4.19
C ALA A 159 -5.22 12.23 4.41
N LEU A 160 -5.05 11.42 3.36
CA LEU A 160 -4.87 9.97 3.47
C LEU A 160 -3.48 9.62 4.02
N PHE A 161 -2.43 10.24 3.50
CA PHE A 161 -1.06 10.09 4.00
C PHE A 161 -0.95 10.35 5.50
N VAL A 162 -1.53 11.46 5.97
CA VAL A 162 -1.46 11.86 7.39
C VAL A 162 -2.24 10.92 8.32
N LYS A 163 -3.20 10.13 7.81
CA LYS A 163 -3.88 9.11 8.65
C LYS A 163 -2.91 8.03 9.12
N ASP A 164 -1.88 7.76 8.34
CA ASP A 164 -0.87 6.75 8.63
C ASP A 164 0.44 7.38 9.13
N TRP A 165 0.48 8.68 9.42
CA TRP A 165 1.69 9.37 9.89
C TRP A 165 2.30 8.72 11.13
N LEU A 166 3.61 8.41 11.08
CA LEU A 166 4.37 7.70 12.12
C LEU A 166 3.88 6.28 12.40
N TRP A 167 3.08 5.70 11.50
CA TRP A 167 2.82 4.27 11.55
C TRP A 167 4.12 3.48 11.35
N GLN A 168 4.24 2.34 12.04
CA GLN A 168 5.39 1.44 11.98
C GLN A 168 4.92 -0.01 11.99
N THR A 169 5.62 -0.89 11.27
CA THR A 169 5.41 -2.34 11.37
C THR A 169 5.85 -2.89 12.74
N ASP A 170 5.27 -4.01 13.15
CA ASP A 170 5.64 -4.65 14.42
C ASP A 170 7.08 -5.19 14.39
N TRP A 171 7.61 -5.56 13.22
CA TRP A 171 8.97 -6.11 13.10
C TRP A 171 10.06 -5.02 13.18
N THR A 172 9.81 -3.78 12.75
CA THR A 172 10.73 -2.65 13.00
C THR A 172 10.83 -2.37 14.50
N MET A 173 9.71 -2.42 15.23
CA MET A 173 9.72 -2.32 16.71
C MET A 173 10.47 -3.48 17.38
N MET A 174 10.30 -4.72 16.89
CA MET A 174 11.03 -5.89 17.41
C MET A 174 12.53 -5.79 17.16
N SER A 175 12.97 -5.24 16.02
CA SER A 175 14.39 -5.02 15.73
C SER A 175 15.01 -4.03 16.72
N SER A 176 14.33 -2.90 16.99
CA SER A 176 14.78 -1.92 17.98
C SER A 176 14.78 -2.46 19.42
N MET A 177 13.82 -3.33 19.78
CA MET A 177 13.80 -4.02 21.08
C MET A 177 14.94 -5.04 21.22
N THR A 178 15.31 -5.71 20.13
CA THR A 178 16.41 -6.69 20.12
C THR A 178 17.77 -6.00 20.21
N GLU A 179 17.94 -4.82 19.60
CA GLU A 179 19.14 -3.99 19.78
C GLU A 179 19.27 -3.43 21.19
N MET A 180 18.18 -2.97 21.82
CA MET A 180 18.20 -2.58 23.24
C MET A 180 18.52 -3.76 24.20
N GLN A 181 18.19 -5.00 23.81
CA GLN A 181 18.51 -6.20 24.60
C GLN A 181 20.01 -6.56 24.55
N GLN A 182 20.71 -6.28 23.44
CA GLN A 182 22.15 -6.51 23.35
C GLN A 182 22.96 -5.59 24.26
N ASP A 183 22.44 -4.41 24.60
CA ASP A 183 23.14 -3.43 25.44
C ASP A 183 22.90 -3.64 26.96
N PHE A 184 21.78 -4.28 27.35
CA PHE A 184 21.43 -4.49 28.77
C PHE A 184 21.44 -5.95 29.28
N GLY A 185 21.72 -6.94 28.43
CA GLY A 185 22.04 -8.31 28.88
C GLY A 185 20.92 -9.03 29.65
N ILE A 186 19.64 -8.75 29.34
CA ILE A 186 18.50 -9.42 29.99
C ILE A 186 17.97 -10.53 29.07
N THR A 187 18.10 -11.79 29.51
CA THR A 187 17.46 -12.95 28.87
C THR A 187 15.97 -12.99 29.22
N VAL A 188 15.10 -12.98 28.21
CA VAL A 188 13.66 -13.21 28.39
C VAL A 188 13.23 -14.44 27.58
N GLU A 189 12.48 -15.33 28.22
CA GLU A 189 11.89 -16.55 27.63
C GLU A 189 10.98 -16.24 26.42
N PRO A 190 10.76 -17.22 25.51
CA PRO A 190 10.00 -17.00 24.28
C PRO A 190 8.57 -16.53 24.54
N TYR A 191 8.28 -15.31 24.10
CA TYR A 191 6.95 -14.70 24.12
C TYR A 191 6.05 -15.34 23.05
N GLN A 192 4.90 -15.88 23.46
CA GLN A 192 3.78 -16.19 22.56
C GLN A 192 2.85 -14.97 22.53
N PRO A 193 2.67 -14.28 21.38
CA PRO A 193 1.72 -13.19 21.32
C PRO A 193 0.30 -13.75 21.37
N ALA A 194 -0.44 -13.40 22.42
CA ALA A 194 -1.89 -13.40 22.34
C ALA A 194 -2.30 -12.29 21.38
N LEU A 195 -3.07 -12.64 20.34
CA LEU A 195 -3.79 -11.70 19.48
C LEU A 195 -4.60 -10.76 20.38
N THR A 196 -4.06 -9.58 20.62
CA THR A 196 -4.74 -8.55 21.40
C THR A 196 -5.35 -7.62 20.37
N GLU A 197 -6.67 -7.73 20.16
CA GLU A 197 -7.43 -6.70 19.45
C GLU A 197 -7.16 -5.37 20.17
N GLN A 198 -6.36 -4.50 19.54
CA GLN A 198 -6.26 -3.13 20.01
C GLN A 198 -7.60 -2.44 19.73
N GLN A 199 -8.35 -2.27 20.81
CA GLN A 199 -9.55 -1.44 20.85
C GLN A 199 -9.22 -0.03 20.32
N PRO A 200 -10.07 0.59 19.48
CA PRO A 200 -9.81 1.92 18.94
C PRO A 200 -9.63 2.91 20.09
N THR A 201 -8.39 3.37 20.29
CA THR A 201 -8.11 4.49 21.18
C THR A 201 -8.76 5.72 20.58
N ALA A 202 -9.77 6.24 21.28
CA ALA A 202 -10.43 7.48 20.92
C ALA A 202 -9.38 8.55 20.61
N THR A 203 -9.30 8.95 19.34
CA THR A 203 -8.42 10.00 18.86
C THR A 203 -8.73 11.26 19.63
N LYS A 204 -7.81 11.65 20.53
CA LYS A 204 -7.84 12.99 21.11
C LYS A 204 -7.80 13.99 19.94
N PRO A 205 -8.61 15.05 19.95
CA PRO A 205 -8.50 16.08 18.92
C PRO A 205 -7.06 16.56 18.87
N LEU A 206 -6.48 16.52 17.67
CA LEU A 206 -5.12 16.94 17.38
C LEU A 206 -4.90 18.36 17.97
N ASP A 207 -4.10 18.46 19.04
CA ASP A 207 -3.81 19.75 19.64
C ASP A 207 -2.81 20.48 18.75
N ILE A 208 -3.25 21.52 18.07
CA ILE A 208 -2.44 22.32 17.16
C ILE A 208 -1.18 22.87 17.86
N LYS A 209 -1.27 23.17 19.16
CA LYS A 209 -0.10 23.61 19.93
C LYS A 209 0.93 22.50 20.11
N TYR A 210 0.47 21.25 20.16
CA TYR A 210 1.33 20.09 20.22
C TYR A 210 2.06 19.87 18.90
N MET A 211 1.37 20.04 17.75
CA MET A 211 2.01 19.94 16.42
C MET A 211 3.08 21.01 16.22
N ILE A 212 2.79 22.28 16.55
CA ILE A 212 3.78 23.37 16.45
C ILE A 212 5.00 23.07 17.34
N LYS A 213 4.77 22.59 18.57
CA LYS A 213 5.85 22.21 19.47
C LYS A 213 6.71 21.06 18.93
N CYS A 214 6.10 20.05 18.31
CA CYS A 214 6.83 18.97 17.67
C CYS A 214 7.68 19.47 16.50
N LEU A 215 7.15 20.37 15.66
CA LEU A 215 7.91 20.97 14.57
C LEU A 215 9.09 21.81 15.10
N ASP A 216 8.90 22.59 16.16
CA ASP A 216 9.99 23.35 16.79
C ASP A 216 11.10 22.43 17.32
N GLU A 217 10.75 21.29 17.91
CA GLU A 217 11.72 20.28 18.38
C GLU A 217 12.48 19.64 17.21
N ILE A 218 11.81 19.41 16.07
CA ILE A 218 12.41 18.85 14.85
C ILE A 218 13.40 19.86 14.21
N TRP A 219 13.12 21.16 14.26
CA TRP A 219 14.06 22.17 13.79
C TRP A 219 15.38 22.17 14.58
N LEU A 220 15.40 21.64 15.80
CA LEU A 220 16.63 21.53 16.59
C LEU A 220 17.54 20.39 16.11
N ASP A 221 17.07 19.52 15.24
CA ASP A 221 17.86 18.44 14.65
C ASP A 221 18.89 19.00 13.63
N GLU A 222 20.16 18.63 13.80
CA GLU A 222 21.25 19.07 12.93
C GLU A 222 21.12 18.56 11.48
N GLU A 223 20.54 17.38 11.26
CA GLU A 223 20.38 16.83 9.91
C GLU A 223 19.31 17.59 9.13
N VAL A 224 18.27 18.06 9.79
CA VAL A 224 17.24 18.92 9.20
C VAL A 224 17.84 20.27 8.81
N ARG A 225 18.63 20.89 9.69
CA ARG A 225 19.31 22.18 9.44
C ARG A 225 20.36 22.13 8.33
N LYS A 226 20.87 20.95 7.98
CA LYS A 226 21.78 20.77 6.84
C LYS A 226 21.04 20.76 5.50
N ARG A 227 19.75 20.43 5.50
CA ARG A 227 18.94 20.21 4.28
C ARG A 227 17.95 21.33 3.98
N ILE A 228 17.49 22.03 5.00
CA ILE A 228 16.55 23.15 4.89
C ILE A 228 17.20 24.40 5.48
N THR A 229 17.11 25.51 4.76
CA THR A 229 17.55 26.81 5.27
C THR A 229 16.54 27.37 6.29
N GLU A 230 17.02 28.22 7.20
CA GLU A 230 16.17 28.86 8.21
C GLU A 230 15.02 29.66 7.57
N ASP A 231 15.27 30.33 6.45
CA ASP A 231 14.25 31.08 5.70
C ASP A 231 13.17 30.16 5.10
N GLU A 232 13.55 28.99 4.58
CA GLU A 232 12.60 27.99 4.06
C GLU A 232 11.76 27.38 5.19
N TRP A 233 12.39 27.09 6.33
CA TRP A 233 11.72 26.60 7.52
C TRP A 233 10.70 27.60 8.07
N LEU A 234 11.08 28.88 8.15
CA LEU A 234 10.19 29.94 8.62
C LEU A 234 8.99 30.13 7.69
N ARG A 235 9.20 30.13 6.36
CA ARG A 235 8.10 30.20 5.40
C ARG A 235 7.15 29.01 5.50
N PHE A 236 7.67 27.82 5.78
CA PHE A 236 6.85 26.63 6.03
C PHE A 236 5.99 26.80 7.29
N MET A 237 6.59 27.24 8.40
CA MET A 237 5.88 27.47 9.66
C MET A 237 4.83 28.57 9.54
N GLU A 238 5.10 29.63 8.77
CA GLU A 238 4.13 30.68 8.44
C GLU A 238 2.97 30.13 7.60
N SER A 239 3.26 29.38 6.53
CA SER A 239 2.23 28.77 5.68
C SER A 239 1.30 27.84 6.46
N LEU A 240 1.84 27.02 7.36
CA LEU A 240 1.07 26.19 8.28
C LEU A 240 0.19 27.03 9.21
N THR A 241 0.75 28.08 9.80
CA THR A 241 0.03 28.97 10.72
C THR A 241 -1.12 29.71 10.01
N ASP A 242 -0.88 30.19 8.79
CA ASP A 242 -1.86 30.88 7.95
C ASP A 242 -2.97 29.94 7.47
N ALA A 243 -2.62 28.72 7.03
CA ALA A 243 -3.60 27.70 6.66
C ALA A 243 -4.52 27.31 7.84
N MET A 244 -3.98 27.32 9.05
CA MET A 244 -4.72 26.98 10.27
C MET A 244 -5.54 28.15 10.84
N THR A 245 -5.12 29.40 10.64
CA THR A 245 -5.86 30.59 11.09
C THR A 245 -6.92 31.07 10.09
N SER A 246 -6.76 30.76 8.80
CA SER A 246 -7.74 31.05 7.74
C SER A 246 -9.00 30.18 7.78
N ARG A 247 -9.06 29.17 8.67
CA ARG A 247 -10.24 28.31 8.92
C ARG A 247 -11.19 28.83 10.02
N LYS A 248 -11.14 30.11 10.37
CA LYS A 248 -12.11 30.76 11.29
C LYS A 248 -13.20 31.53 10.55
#